data_AF-A0A7G8UWS3-F1
#
_entry.id   AF-A0A7G8UWS3-F1
#
_cell.length_a   1.000
_cell.length_b   1.000
_cell.length_c   1.000
_cell.angle_alpha   90.00
_cell.angle_beta   90.00
_cell.angle_gamma   90.00
#
_symmetry.space_group_name_H-M   'P 1'
#
loop_
_entity.id
_entity.type
_entity.pdbx_description
1 polymer ?
#
loop_
_entity_poly.entity_id
_entity_poly.type
_entity_poly.pdbx_seq_one_letter_code
_entity_poly.pdbx_strand_id
1 'polypeptide(L)'
;MKITDAGVRKIGEALDKLMTVDISARGSIAVLYEAARAQQEDSLSYSSIQLLKKSIKPGDYVFIVTGWADQYWNVPHFGESDGPPGAVALARSLRIAFQALPIIVTDDYLVEGMKKIVNGSGMHCSPPDNLAASIDSSRGFACVPTAAVIPFPQDAQTGELEAARLIEFYKPAMCISIERGGMNEQGRIHGMGGFDYTDSQGKLDYLFLEATRRGITTMGIGDGGNEIGMANIAETIREKVNHGVKIVPSTKVDLLVPATISNWGGYAISCLLAASTGELDAMVAEDIEDRVLKACADADFHDTIGATNMPSVDGCRAPIHLALIKLMRESVMQGLRRHSVDS
;
A
#
# COMPACT_ATOMS: atom_id res chain seq x y z
N MET A 1 22.84 -7.62 9.75
CA MET A 1 23.84 -6.54 9.56
C MET A 1 23.17 -5.24 10.01
N LYS A 2 23.72 -4.50 10.97
CA LYS A 2 23.12 -3.22 11.41
C LYS A 2 23.65 -2.09 10.53
N ILE A 3 22.77 -1.21 10.08
CA ILE A 3 23.09 -0.05 9.23
C ILE A 3 22.91 1.24 10.03
N THR A 4 23.73 2.25 9.73
CA THR A 4 23.57 3.60 10.30
C THR A 4 22.30 4.27 9.78
N ASP A 5 21.73 5.18 10.57
CA ASP A 5 20.55 5.96 10.19
C ASP A 5 20.79 6.79 8.91
N ALA A 6 21.97 7.41 8.79
CA ALA A 6 22.43 8.07 7.57
C ALA A 6 22.50 7.12 6.36
N GLY A 7 22.82 5.84 6.59
CA GLY A 7 22.78 4.80 5.57
C GLY A 7 21.36 4.50 5.11
N VAL A 8 20.40 4.33 6.05
CA VAL A 8 18.97 4.15 5.72
C VAL A 8 18.47 5.33 4.91
N ARG A 9 18.77 6.56 5.32
CA ARG A 9 18.39 7.79 4.61
C ARG A 9 18.87 7.80 3.15
N LYS A 10 20.13 7.42 2.91
CA LYS A 10 20.69 7.33 1.54
C LYS A 10 20.05 6.24 0.69
N ILE A 11 19.71 5.09 1.29
CA ILE A 11 18.98 4.03 0.59
C ILE A 11 17.57 4.52 0.24
N GLY A 12 16.89 5.23 1.15
CA GLY A 12 15.58 5.82 0.89
C GLY A 12 15.56 6.74 -0.32
N GLU A 13 16.57 7.61 -0.48
CA GLU A 13 16.71 8.46 -1.66
C GLU A 13 16.88 7.66 -2.97
N ALA A 14 17.53 6.50 -2.93
CA ALA A 14 17.66 5.62 -4.10
C ALA A 14 16.33 4.90 -4.41
N LEU A 15 15.62 4.45 -3.38
CA LEU A 15 14.35 3.74 -3.53
C LEU A 15 13.23 4.67 -4.01
N ASP A 16 13.20 5.92 -3.54
CA ASP A 16 12.27 6.94 -4.04
C ASP A 16 12.47 7.15 -5.55
N LYS A 17 13.72 7.23 -6.03
CA LYS A 17 14.00 7.35 -7.46
C LYS A 17 13.53 6.15 -8.26
N LEU A 18 13.62 4.94 -7.68
CA LEU A 18 13.18 3.71 -8.33
C LEU A 18 11.65 3.62 -8.38
N MET A 19 10.95 3.90 -7.28
CA MET A 19 9.48 3.84 -7.25
C MET A 19 8.81 4.95 -8.09
N THR A 20 9.56 6.01 -8.44
CA THR A 20 9.09 7.14 -9.26
C THR A 20 9.69 7.18 -10.67
N VAL A 21 10.35 6.10 -11.12
CA VAL A 21 10.73 6.00 -12.54
C VAL A 21 9.46 6.05 -13.38
N ASP A 22 9.29 7.09 -14.19
CA ASP A 22 8.12 7.24 -15.06
C ASP A 22 8.21 6.34 -16.29
N ILE A 23 8.05 5.03 -16.08
CA ILE A 23 8.06 4.05 -17.18
C ILE A 23 6.88 4.23 -18.14
N SER A 24 5.79 4.81 -17.62
CA SER A 24 4.56 5.07 -18.36
C SER A 24 4.66 6.27 -19.30
N ALA A 25 5.67 7.12 -19.09
CA ALA A 25 5.82 8.43 -19.74
C ALA A 25 4.57 9.34 -19.59
N ARG A 26 3.81 9.18 -18.49
CA ARG A 26 2.63 10.02 -18.19
C ARG A 26 3.03 11.44 -17.76
N GLY A 27 4.21 11.61 -17.19
CA GLY A 27 4.73 12.86 -16.63
C GLY A 27 4.10 13.28 -15.30
N SER A 28 2.98 12.65 -14.89
CA SER A 28 2.25 13.00 -13.66
C SER A 28 3.02 12.66 -12.39
N ILE A 29 3.75 11.53 -12.36
CA ILE A 29 4.37 11.05 -11.12
C ILE A 29 5.42 12.02 -10.58
N ALA A 30 6.22 12.66 -11.44
CA ALA A 30 7.19 13.66 -11.02
C ALA A 30 6.50 14.83 -10.30
N VAL A 31 5.37 15.29 -10.84
CA VAL A 31 4.56 16.37 -10.26
C VAL A 31 4.02 15.99 -8.89
N LEU A 32 3.44 14.79 -8.76
CA LEU A 32 2.87 14.32 -7.50
C LEU A 32 3.97 14.12 -6.44
N TYR A 33 5.06 13.44 -6.81
CA TYR A 33 6.17 13.15 -5.91
C TYR A 33 6.85 14.43 -5.42
N GLU A 34 7.15 15.39 -6.30
CA GLU A 34 7.77 16.66 -5.91
C GLU A 34 6.91 17.43 -4.90
N ALA A 35 5.59 17.48 -5.12
CA ALA A 35 4.66 18.15 -4.22
C ALA A 35 4.57 17.46 -2.86
N ALA A 36 4.57 16.12 -2.81
CA ALA A 36 4.56 15.36 -1.56
C ALA A 36 5.91 15.47 -0.83
N ARG A 37 7.03 15.34 -1.56
CA ARG A 37 8.40 15.45 -1.03
C ARG A 37 8.68 16.81 -0.43
N ALA A 38 8.13 17.89 -1.00
CA ALA A 38 8.26 19.25 -0.47
C ALA A 38 7.63 19.44 0.93
N GLN A 39 6.75 18.53 1.36
CA GLN A 39 6.15 18.55 2.71
C GLN A 39 6.99 17.79 3.74
N GLN A 40 8.09 17.15 3.31
CA GLN A 40 8.94 16.31 4.14
C GLN A 40 10.38 16.81 4.08
N GLU A 41 11.13 16.65 5.18
CA GLU A 41 12.58 16.95 5.17
C GLU A 41 13.35 15.85 4.42
N ASP A 42 12.89 14.61 4.51
CA ASP A 42 13.52 13.41 3.96
C ASP A 42 12.74 12.75 2.83
N SER A 43 13.42 11.83 2.12
CA SER A 43 12.80 10.95 1.14
C SER A 43 11.52 10.35 1.72
N LEU A 44 10.49 10.21 0.90
CA LEU A 44 9.18 9.72 1.34
C LEU A 44 9.31 8.32 1.91
N SER A 45 10.12 7.43 1.30
CA SER A 45 10.41 6.11 1.86
C SER A 45 11.04 6.20 3.27
N TYR A 46 12.01 7.09 3.48
CA TYR A 46 12.65 7.23 4.79
C TYR A 46 11.67 7.78 5.84
N SER A 47 10.88 8.81 5.48
CA SER A 47 9.81 9.33 6.32
C SER A 47 8.78 8.25 6.68
N SER A 48 8.44 7.35 5.75
CA SER A 48 7.59 6.18 6.03
C SER A 48 8.21 5.29 7.10
N ILE A 49 9.51 4.99 7.04
CA ILE A 49 10.17 4.16 8.07
C ILE A 49 10.14 4.81 9.45
N GLN A 50 10.37 6.12 9.52
CA GLN A 50 10.30 6.85 10.81
C GLN A 50 8.88 6.78 11.38
N LEU A 51 7.86 6.97 10.54
CA LEU A 51 6.46 6.88 10.94
C LEU A 51 6.10 5.47 11.41
N LEU A 52 6.44 4.44 10.64
CA LEU A 52 6.20 3.04 10.97
C LEU A 52 6.86 2.64 12.29
N LYS A 53 8.14 2.99 12.51
CA LYS A 53 8.87 2.71 13.76
C LYS A 53 8.29 3.42 14.97
N LYS A 54 7.74 4.62 14.79
CA LYS A 54 7.10 5.40 15.86
C LYS A 54 5.75 4.81 16.25
N SER A 55 4.99 4.33 15.28
CA SER A 55 3.58 3.98 15.48
C SER A 55 3.36 2.50 15.81
N ILE A 56 4.14 1.58 15.25
CA ILE A 56 3.83 0.14 15.30
C ILE A 56 4.73 -0.60 16.30
N LYS A 57 4.11 -1.40 17.17
CA LYS A 57 4.78 -2.33 18.10
C LYS A 57 4.38 -3.78 17.81
N PRO A 58 5.17 -4.77 18.30
CA PRO A 58 4.79 -6.17 18.23
C PRO A 58 3.39 -6.43 18.79
N GLY A 59 2.56 -7.15 18.02
CA GLY A 59 1.19 -7.46 18.38
C GLY A 59 0.16 -6.37 18.07
N ASP A 60 0.57 -5.20 17.56
CA ASP A 60 -0.39 -4.17 17.13
C ASP A 60 -1.09 -4.57 15.83
N TYR A 61 -2.39 -4.28 15.74
CA TYR A 61 -3.11 -4.34 14.47
C TYR A 61 -2.68 -3.19 13.56
N VAL A 62 -2.59 -3.47 12.27
CA VAL A 62 -2.35 -2.46 11.22
C VAL A 62 -3.37 -2.69 10.13
N PHE A 63 -4.13 -1.65 9.79
CA PHE A 63 -5.08 -1.70 8.68
C PHE A 63 -4.38 -1.30 7.39
N ILE A 64 -4.51 -2.13 6.36
CA ILE A 64 -4.06 -1.81 5.00
C ILE A 64 -5.28 -1.84 4.09
N VAL A 65 -5.59 -0.71 3.48
CA VAL A 65 -6.76 -0.47 2.66
C VAL A 65 -6.33 -0.46 1.19
N THR A 66 -6.98 -1.27 0.36
CA THR A 66 -6.62 -1.38 -1.07
C THR A 66 -7.80 -1.92 -1.89
N GLY A 67 -7.64 -1.93 -3.20
CA GLY A 67 -8.60 -2.46 -4.17
C GLY A 67 -9.31 -1.32 -4.91
N TRP A 68 -9.52 -1.51 -6.21
CA TRP A 68 -10.15 -0.50 -7.05
C TRP A 68 -10.92 -1.14 -8.21
N ALA A 69 -12.25 -1.10 -8.18
CA ALA A 69 -13.11 -1.61 -9.26
C ALA A 69 -13.41 -0.53 -10.31
N ASP A 70 -12.50 -0.40 -11.28
CA ASP A 70 -12.47 0.63 -12.32
C ASP A 70 -13.22 0.26 -13.62
N GLN A 71 -13.68 -0.98 -13.73
CA GLN A 71 -14.42 -1.50 -14.89
C GLN A 71 -15.73 -2.20 -14.49
N TYR A 72 -16.40 -1.72 -13.44
CA TYR A 72 -17.58 -2.36 -12.86
C TYR A 72 -18.75 -2.62 -13.85
N TRP A 73 -18.84 -1.91 -14.98
CA TRP A 73 -19.84 -2.16 -16.02
C TRP A 73 -19.48 -3.31 -16.97
N ASN A 74 -18.19 -3.62 -17.11
CA ASN A 74 -17.65 -4.65 -18.00
C ASN A 74 -17.37 -5.93 -17.21
N VAL A 75 -16.59 -5.80 -16.13
CA VAL A 75 -16.21 -6.86 -15.20
C VAL A 75 -16.68 -6.48 -13.79
N PRO A 76 -17.99 -6.61 -13.49
CA PRO A 76 -18.51 -6.28 -12.18
C PRO A 76 -17.86 -7.18 -11.12
N HIS A 77 -17.61 -6.61 -9.94
CA HIS A 77 -17.08 -7.32 -8.77
C HIS A 77 -15.61 -7.74 -8.84
N PHE A 78 -14.84 -7.19 -9.77
CA PHE A 78 -13.39 -7.39 -9.84
C PHE A 78 -12.65 -6.06 -9.78
N GLY A 79 -11.46 -6.09 -9.20
CA GLY A 79 -10.61 -4.92 -9.02
C GLY A 79 -9.41 -4.94 -9.97
N GLU A 80 -8.76 -3.81 -10.13
CA GLU A 80 -7.49 -3.75 -10.83
C GLU A 80 -6.35 -4.33 -9.98
N SER A 81 -5.24 -4.61 -10.65
CA SER A 81 -4.05 -5.27 -10.10
C SER A 81 -3.05 -4.30 -9.46
N ASP A 82 -3.24 -2.97 -9.55
CA ASP A 82 -2.49 -2.00 -8.75
C ASP A 82 -3.13 -1.82 -7.37
N GLY A 83 -2.29 -1.78 -6.33
CA GLY A 83 -2.68 -1.81 -4.92
C GLY A 83 -2.46 -3.15 -4.22
N PRO A 84 -3.19 -4.22 -4.59
CA PRO A 84 -3.15 -5.50 -3.88
C PRO A 84 -1.76 -6.10 -3.69
N PRO A 85 -0.89 -6.19 -4.72
CA PRO A 85 0.48 -6.68 -4.53
C PRO A 85 1.30 -5.85 -3.54
N GLY A 86 1.24 -4.52 -3.62
CA GLY A 86 1.92 -3.60 -2.71
C GLY A 86 1.41 -3.71 -1.28
N ALA A 87 0.08 -3.83 -1.11
CA ALA A 87 -0.56 -4.05 0.17
C ALA A 87 -0.11 -5.35 0.83
N VAL A 88 -0.05 -6.44 0.07
CA VAL A 88 0.38 -7.74 0.60
C VAL A 88 1.90 -7.76 0.85
N ALA A 89 2.71 -7.13 0.01
CA ALA A 89 4.14 -6.97 0.24
C ALA A 89 4.40 -6.20 1.54
N LEU A 90 3.72 -5.06 1.77
CA LEU A 90 3.86 -4.28 2.98
C LEU A 90 3.31 -5.02 4.21
N ALA A 91 2.16 -5.71 4.10
CA ALA A 91 1.62 -6.56 5.16
C ALA A 91 2.64 -7.60 5.61
N ARG A 92 3.26 -8.30 4.66
CA ARG A 92 4.30 -9.30 4.93
C ARG A 92 5.52 -8.67 5.59
N SER A 93 5.97 -7.52 5.10
CA SER A 93 7.13 -6.81 5.67
C SER A 93 6.89 -6.36 7.11
N LEU A 94 5.73 -5.77 7.41
CA LEU A 94 5.36 -5.36 8.77
C LEU A 94 5.23 -6.57 9.69
N ARG A 95 4.69 -7.68 9.17
CA ARG A 95 4.57 -8.92 9.92
C ARG A 95 5.93 -9.48 10.32
N ILE A 96 6.89 -9.51 9.40
CA ILE A 96 8.21 -10.08 9.64
C ILE A 96 9.08 -9.14 10.48
N ALA A 97 9.12 -7.85 10.13
CA ALA A 97 10.02 -6.89 10.76
C ALA A 97 9.54 -6.43 12.15
N PHE A 98 8.23 -6.31 12.36
CA PHE A 98 7.64 -5.76 13.59
C PHE A 98 6.73 -6.71 14.34
N GLN A 99 6.46 -7.93 13.84
CA GLN A 99 5.46 -8.83 14.44
C GLN A 99 4.07 -8.17 14.55
N ALA A 100 3.75 -7.27 13.60
CA ALA A 100 2.44 -6.65 13.51
C ALA A 100 1.35 -7.66 13.09
N LEU A 101 0.09 -7.31 13.30
CA LEU A 101 -1.09 -8.09 12.92
C LEU A 101 -1.81 -7.40 11.74
N PRO A 102 -1.33 -7.59 10.49
CA PRO A 102 -1.90 -6.89 9.34
C PRO A 102 -3.30 -7.40 9.02
N ILE A 103 -4.23 -6.46 8.86
CA ILE A 103 -5.59 -6.69 8.39
C ILE A 103 -5.77 -5.87 7.12
N ILE A 104 -5.98 -6.55 6.00
CA ILE A 104 -6.35 -5.93 4.74
C ILE A 104 -7.86 -5.68 4.75
N VAL A 105 -8.26 -4.45 4.47
CA VAL A 105 -9.67 -4.03 4.40
C VAL A 105 -9.96 -3.62 2.96
N THR A 106 -10.97 -4.23 2.35
CA THR A 106 -11.33 -4.06 0.94
C THR A 106 -12.85 -4.18 0.78
N ASP A 107 -13.41 -3.83 -0.39
CA ASP A 107 -14.83 -4.08 -0.66
C ASP A 107 -15.19 -5.56 -0.46
N ASP A 108 -16.42 -5.79 0.00
CA ASP A 108 -16.95 -7.13 0.28
C ASP A 108 -16.76 -8.12 -0.89
N TYR A 109 -16.98 -7.67 -2.12
CA TYR A 109 -16.84 -8.50 -3.32
C TYR A 109 -15.39 -8.83 -3.70
N LEU A 110 -14.40 -8.07 -3.20
CA LEU A 110 -12.98 -8.32 -3.46
C LEU A 110 -12.32 -9.25 -2.44
N VAL A 111 -12.99 -9.53 -1.30
CA VAL A 111 -12.40 -10.27 -0.17
C VAL A 111 -11.85 -11.63 -0.58
N GLU A 112 -12.61 -12.43 -1.34
CA GLU A 112 -12.16 -13.78 -1.70
C GLU A 112 -10.95 -13.78 -2.64
N GLY A 113 -10.89 -12.83 -3.56
CA GLY A 113 -9.71 -12.64 -4.41
C GLY A 113 -8.51 -12.17 -3.60
N MET A 114 -8.69 -11.18 -2.74
CA MET A 114 -7.63 -10.70 -1.84
C MET A 114 -7.08 -11.79 -0.92
N LYS A 115 -7.90 -12.73 -0.44
CA LYS A 115 -7.43 -13.90 0.32
C LYS A 115 -6.46 -14.77 -0.49
N LYS A 116 -6.74 -14.98 -1.79
CA LYS A 116 -5.82 -15.71 -2.69
C LYS A 116 -4.51 -14.96 -2.87
N ILE A 117 -4.57 -13.64 -3.02
CA ILE A 117 -3.38 -12.78 -3.19
C ILE A 117 -2.50 -12.80 -1.93
N VAL A 118 -3.10 -12.71 -0.73
CA VAL A 118 -2.41 -12.91 0.56
C VAL A 118 -1.70 -14.27 0.61
N ASN A 119 -2.38 -15.33 0.18
CA ASN A 119 -1.76 -16.65 0.13
C ASN A 119 -0.59 -16.69 -0.86
N GLY A 120 -0.68 -15.95 -1.97
CA GLY A 120 0.36 -15.79 -2.98
C GLY A 120 1.69 -15.29 -2.40
N SER A 121 1.67 -14.45 -1.36
CA SER A 121 2.89 -13.92 -0.74
C SER A 121 3.58 -14.88 0.23
N GLY A 122 3.10 -16.12 0.33
CA GLY A 122 3.58 -17.10 1.31
C GLY A 122 3.08 -16.87 2.74
N MET A 123 2.13 -15.96 2.94
CA MET A 123 1.38 -15.84 4.19
C MET A 123 0.17 -16.78 4.16
N HIS A 124 -0.39 -17.09 5.33
CA HIS A 124 -1.73 -17.68 5.41
C HIS A 124 -2.76 -16.60 5.72
N CYS A 125 -3.80 -16.51 4.90
CA CYS A 125 -4.96 -15.71 5.28
C CYS A 125 -5.70 -16.37 6.45
N SER A 126 -5.87 -15.66 7.55
CA SER A 126 -6.54 -16.14 8.77
C SER A 126 -7.54 -15.11 9.29
N PRO A 127 -8.56 -15.52 10.08
CA PRO A 127 -9.41 -14.56 10.78
C PRO A 127 -8.58 -13.62 11.67
N PRO A 128 -8.98 -12.34 11.84
CA PRO A 128 -8.25 -11.35 12.64
C PRO A 128 -7.82 -11.85 14.02
N ASP A 129 -8.73 -12.52 14.74
CA ASP A 129 -8.50 -12.98 16.12
C ASP A 129 -7.40 -14.06 16.22
N ASN A 130 -7.07 -14.73 15.10
CA ASN A 130 -6.04 -15.76 15.05
C ASN A 130 -4.65 -15.20 14.68
N LEU A 131 -4.53 -13.93 14.28
CA LEU A 131 -3.27 -13.39 13.77
C LEU A 131 -2.14 -13.39 14.81
N ALA A 132 -2.47 -13.21 16.09
CA ALA A 132 -1.49 -13.22 17.18
C ALA A 132 -0.90 -14.63 17.41
N ALA A 133 -1.59 -15.69 17.00
CA ALA A 133 -1.14 -17.06 17.29
C ALA A 133 0.18 -17.41 16.58
N SER A 134 0.45 -16.79 15.44
CA SER A 134 1.62 -17.03 14.59
C SER A 134 2.81 -16.10 14.89
N ILE A 135 2.74 -15.22 15.89
CA ILE A 135 3.93 -14.54 16.45
C ILE A 135 4.44 -15.21 17.72
N ASP A 136 3.70 -16.16 18.28
CA ASP A 136 4.07 -16.90 19.48
C ASP A 136 5.20 -17.91 19.18
N SER A 137 6.39 -17.64 19.71
CA SER A 137 7.58 -18.47 19.57
C SER A 137 7.72 -19.54 20.67
N SER A 138 6.80 -19.62 21.64
CA SER A 138 6.89 -20.55 22.77
C SER A 138 6.83 -22.04 22.36
N ARG A 139 6.35 -22.32 21.14
CA ARG A 139 6.17 -23.67 20.60
C ARG A 139 7.46 -24.32 20.08
N GLY A 140 8.59 -23.60 20.08
CA GLY A 140 9.88 -24.14 19.65
C GLY A 140 10.07 -24.30 18.14
N PHE A 141 9.17 -23.75 17.33
CA PHE A 141 9.31 -23.65 15.87
C PHE A 141 8.67 -22.35 15.37
N ALA A 142 9.10 -21.86 14.21
CA ALA A 142 8.53 -20.67 13.59
C ALA A 142 7.15 -20.97 13.00
N CYS A 143 6.14 -20.20 13.37
CA CYS A 143 4.82 -20.27 12.75
C CYS A 143 4.82 -19.56 11.38
N VAL A 144 3.98 -20.05 10.46
CA VAL A 144 3.76 -19.39 9.18
C VAL A 144 3.19 -17.98 9.42
N PRO A 145 3.73 -16.93 8.79
CA PRO A 145 3.18 -15.57 8.90
C PRO A 145 1.73 -15.52 8.43
N THR A 146 0.90 -14.73 9.10
CA THR A 146 -0.52 -14.58 8.76
C THR A 146 -0.90 -13.12 8.55
N ALA A 147 -1.92 -12.91 7.72
CA ALA A 147 -2.65 -11.67 7.57
C ALA A 147 -4.14 -11.97 7.50
N ALA A 148 -5.00 -10.99 7.78
CA ALA A 148 -6.44 -11.13 7.57
C ALA A 148 -6.89 -10.31 6.38
N VAL A 149 -8.04 -10.69 5.81
CA VAL A 149 -8.78 -9.88 4.84
C VAL A 149 -10.21 -9.77 5.36
N ILE A 150 -10.72 -8.55 5.52
CA ILE A 150 -12.09 -8.31 5.99
C ILE A 150 -12.86 -7.40 5.01
N PRO A 151 -14.18 -7.59 4.88
CA PRO A 151 -15.01 -6.79 3.99
C PRO A 151 -15.24 -5.38 4.55
N PHE A 152 -15.50 -4.45 3.66
CA PHE A 152 -16.06 -3.13 3.95
C PHE A 152 -17.27 -2.88 3.06
N PRO A 153 -18.37 -2.34 3.61
CA PRO A 153 -19.61 -2.15 2.85
C PRO A 153 -19.49 -1.03 1.80
N GLN A 154 -20.21 -1.18 0.69
CA GLN A 154 -20.28 -0.16 -0.35
C GLN A 154 -21.12 1.06 0.05
N ASP A 155 -22.17 0.86 0.84
CA ASP A 155 -23.07 1.92 1.29
C ASP A 155 -22.37 2.89 2.25
N ALA A 156 -22.59 4.20 2.07
CA ALA A 156 -21.90 5.23 2.83
C ALA A 156 -22.28 5.24 4.32
N GLN A 157 -23.58 5.15 4.63
CA GLN A 157 -24.05 5.18 6.02
C GLN A 157 -23.56 3.95 6.80
N THR A 158 -23.66 2.78 6.17
CA THR A 158 -23.16 1.53 6.74
C THR A 158 -21.63 1.56 6.86
N GLY A 159 -20.92 2.14 5.88
CA GLY A 159 -19.48 2.32 5.89
C GLY A 159 -18.98 3.20 7.03
N GLU A 160 -19.64 4.32 7.29
CA GLU A 160 -19.27 5.20 8.41
C GLU A 160 -19.41 4.48 9.77
N LEU A 161 -20.52 3.78 9.99
CA LEU A 161 -20.74 2.99 11.19
C LEU A 161 -19.73 1.84 11.33
N GLU A 162 -19.44 1.16 10.22
CA GLU A 162 -18.50 0.05 10.19
C GLU A 162 -17.07 0.51 10.44
N ALA A 163 -16.66 1.65 9.88
CA ALA A 163 -15.36 2.25 10.16
C ALA A 163 -15.19 2.56 11.65
N ALA A 164 -16.18 3.20 12.28
CA ALA A 164 -16.17 3.47 13.71
C ALA A 164 -16.09 2.17 14.53
N ARG A 165 -16.83 1.13 14.14
CA ARG A 165 -16.82 -0.18 14.80
C ARG A 165 -15.45 -0.86 14.68
N LEU A 166 -14.88 -0.93 13.48
CA LEU A 166 -13.61 -1.58 13.22
C LEU A 166 -12.46 -0.89 13.96
N ILE A 167 -12.42 0.44 13.92
CA ILE A 167 -11.38 1.21 14.62
C ILE A 167 -11.52 1.08 16.15
N GLU A 168 -12.74 1.11 16.70
CA GLU A 168 -12.96 0.89 18.14
C GLU A 168 -12.55 -0.52 18.57
N PHE A 169 -12.90 -1.52 17.78
CA PHE A 169 -12.71 -2.92 18.15
C PHE A 169 -11.24 -3.35 18.05
N TYR A 170 -10.61 -3.11 16.89
CA TYR A 170 -9.23 -3.55 16.64
C TYR A 170 -8.18 -2.55 17.16
N LYS A 171 -8.52 -1.27 17.29
CA LYS A 171 -7.61 -0.20 17.74
C LYS A 171 -6.26 -0.25 17.00
N PRO A 172 -6.28 -0.20 15.65
CA PRO A 172 -5.06 -0.33 14.88
C PRO A 172 -4.08 0.78 15.25
N ALA A 173 -2.79 0.45 15.27
CA ALA A 173 -1.72 1.42 15.48
C ALA A 173 -1.58 2.37 14.27
N MET A 174 -1.99 1.91 13.09
CA MET A 174 -1.88 2.67 11.85
C MET A 174 -2.89 2.18 10.80
N CYS A 175 -3.35 3.11 9.97
CA CYS A 175 -4.11 2.85 8.74
C CYS A 175 -3.29 3.27 7.52
N ILE A 176 -3.20 2.41 6.52
CA ILE A 176 -2.40 2.63 5.31
C ILE A 176 -3.29 2.43 4.10
N SER A 177 -3.39 3.40 3.19
CA SER A 177 -4.07 3.25 1.90
C SER A 177 -3.05 2.94 0.81
N ILE A 178 -3.36 2.02 -0.10
CA ILE A 178 -2.55 1.73 -1.29
C ILE A 178 -3.50 1.49 -2.45
N GLU A 179 -3.48 2.38 -3.44
CA GLU A 179 -4.37 2.35 -4.60
C GLU A 179 -5.84 2.19 -4.18
N ARG A 180 -6.33 3.21 -3.47
CA ARG A 180 -7.74 3.29 -3.10
C ARG A 180 -8.23 4.69 -3.36
N GLY A 181 -9.15 4.87 -4.30
CA GLY A 181 -9.73 6.19 -4.54
C GLY A 181 -10.43 6.74 -3.31
N GLY A 182 -10.28 8.04 -3.16
CA GLY A 182 -10.86 8.81 -2.08
C GLY A 182 -12.11 9.56 -2.53
N MET A 183 -12.99 9.81 -1.58
CA MET A 183 -14.11 10.74 -1.75
C MET A 183 -13.58 12.17 -1.91
N ASN A 184 -14.10 12.89 -2.90
CA ASN A 184 -13.96 14.34 -2.97
C ASN A 184 -14.89 15.04 -1.96
N GLU A 185 -14.86 16.37 -1.91
CA GLU A 185 -15.69 17.17 -0.98
C GLU A 185 -17.21 16.95 -1.12
N GLN A 186 -17.67 16.37 -2.24
CA GLN A 186 -19.07 16.03 -2.49
C GLN A 186 -19.40 14.57 -2.15
N GLY A 187 -18.46 13.82 -1.56
CA GLY A 187 -18.62 12.40 -1.26
C GLY A 187 -18.52 11.50 -2.50
N ARG A 188 -18.04 12.01 -3.64
CA ARG A 188 -17.94 11.25 -4.90
C ARG A 188 -16.53 10.70 -5.12
N ILE A 189 -16.44 9.49 -5.63
CA ILE A 189 -15.19 8.81 -5.97
C ILE A 189 -15.06 8.82 -7.48
N HIS A 190 -13.96 9.38 -8.01
CA HIS A 190 -13.73 9.45 -9.45
C HIS A 190 -12.44 8.73 -9.86
N GLY A 191 -12.42 8.19 -11.07
CA GLY A 191 -11.20 7.71 -11.70
C GLY A 191 -10.48 8.85 -12.44
N MET A 192 -9.27 8.56 -12.92
CA MET A 192 -8.42 9.52 -13.63
C MET A 192 -9.06 10.19 -14.85
N GLY A 193 -9.95 9.47 -15.56
CA GLY A 193 -10.74 10.03 -16.66
C GLY A 193 -11.89 10.96 -16.22
N GLY A 194 -12.03 11.22 -14.91
CA GLY A 194 -13.13 11.97 -14.32
C GLY A 194 -14.47 11.21 -14.31
N PHE A 195 -14.49 9.93 -14.67
CA PHE A 195 -15.68 9.08 -14.54
C PHE A 195 -15.97 8.80 -13.07
N ASP A 196 -17.24 8.63 -12.74
CA ASP A 196 -17.73 8.46 -11.37
C ASP A 196 -17.90 6.98 -11.01
N TYR A 197 -17.20 6.56 -9.96
CA TYR A 197 -17.17 5.20 -9.45
C TYR A 197 -17.80 5.08 -8.05
N THR A 198 -18.51 6.12 -7.61
CA THR A 198 -19.05 6.19 -6.24
C THR A 198 -19.89 4.98 -5.88
N ASP A 199 -20.68 4.46 -6.80
CA ASP A 199 -21.59 3.34 -6.51
C ASP A 199 -20.91 1.97 -6.55
N SER A 200 -19.77 1.82 -7.24
CA SER A 200 -19.02 0.56 -7.26
C SER A 200 -18.03 0.44 -6.10
N GLN A 201 -17.72 1.54 -5.42
CA GLN A 201 -16.67 1.60 -4.40
C GLN A 201 -17.27 1.85 -3.00
N GLY A 202 -16.80 1.08 -2.01
CA GLY A 202 -16.93 1.41 -0.60
C GLY A 202 -16.19 2.69 -0.23
N LYS A 203 -16.70 3.38 0.78
CA LYS A 203 -16.23 4.71 1.19
C LYS A 203 -15.18 4.54 2.27
N LEU A 204 -14.08 3.87 1.92
CA LEU A 204 -13.04 3.49 2.89
C LEU A 204 -12.32 4.71 3.49
N ASP A 205 -12.50 5.91 2.94
CA ASP A 205 -12.13 7.18 3.60
C ASP A 205 -12.62 7.26 5.05
N TYR A 206 -13.78 6.69 5.37
CA TYR A 206 -14.31 6.72 6.73
C TYR A 206 -13.36 6.05 7.75
N LEU A 207 -12.57 5.05 7.36
CA LEU A 207 -11.54 4.47 8.23
C LEU A 207 -10.45 5.50 8.57
N PHE A 208 -10.06 6.33 7.60
CA PHE A 208 -9.00 7.34 7.77
C PHE A 208 -9.50 8.57 8.53
N LEU A 209 -10.74 9.00 8.26
CA LEU A 209 -11.40 10.06 9.04
C LEU A 209 -11.54 9.63 10.51
N GLU A 210 -11.94 8.38 10.74
CA GLU A 210 -12.07 7.82 12.08
C GLU A 210 -10.72 7.65 12.79
N ALA A 211 -9.72 7.12 12.07
CA ALA A 211 -8.36 7.00 12.57
C ALA A 211 -7.81 8.36 13.01
N THR A 212 -7.95 9.38 12.16
CA THR A 212 -7.53 10.76 12.45
C THR A 212 -8.22 11.30 13.69
N ARG A 213 -9.55 11.12 13.80
CA ARG A 213 -10.35 11.55 14.97
C ARG A 213 -9.85 10.95 16.28
N ARG A 214 -9.25 9.76 16.24
CA ARG A 214 -8.71 9.04 17.40
C ARG A 214 -7.19 9.19 17.57
N GLY A 215 -6.53 9.97 16.71
CA GLY A 215 -5.07 10.15 16.73
C GLY A 215 -4.30 8.90 16.30
N ILE A 216 -4.91 8.01 15.52
CA ILE A 216 -4.25 6.86 14.89
C ILE A 216 -3.50 7.36 13.65
N THR A 217 -2.28 6.88 13.48
CA THR A 217 -1.41 7.29 12.36
C THR A 217 -1.98 6.83 11.01
N THR A 218 -1.83 7.67 9.99
CA THR A 218 -2.34 7.40 8.63
C THR A 218 -1.28 7.61 7.56
N MET A 219 -1.27 6.76 6.53
CA MET A 219 -0.41 6.91 5.35
C MET A 219 -1.18 6.55 4.08
N GLY A 220 -0.88 7.23 2.98
CA GLY A 220 -1.46 6.94 1.67
C GLY A 220 -0.38 6.72 0.61
N ILE A 221 -0.59 5.75 -0.27
CA ILE A 221 0.21 5.45 -1.44
C ILE A 221 -0.73 5.46 -2.65
N GLY A 222 -0.36 6.21 -3.69
CA GLY A 222 -1.17 6.43 -4.89
C GLY A 222 -0.29 6.85 -6.07
N ASP A 223 -0.84 6.84 -7.29
CA ASP A 223 -0.14 7.14 -8.53
C ASP A 223 -0.82 8.21 -9.40
N GLY A 224 -2.12 8.46 -9.17
CA GLY A 224 -2.99 9.21 -10.06
C GLY A 224 -3.40 10.59 -9.54
N GLY A 225 -3.61 10.73 -8.23
CA GLY A 225 -4.10 11.95 -7.59
C GLY A 225 -5.57 11.90 -7.15
N ASN A 226 -6.25 10.77 -7.34
CA ASN A 226 -7.64 10.53 -6.95
C ASN A 226 -7.77 9.62 -5.71
N GLU A 227 -6.65 9.20 -5.11
CA GLU A 227 -6.54 8.22 -4.02
C GLU A 227 -6.55 8.83 -2.62
N ILE A 228 -7.03 8.08 -1.63
CA ILE A 228 -7.01 8.48 -0.22
C ILE A 228 -5.61 8.93 0.18
N GLY A 229 -5.52 10.15 0.70
CA GLY A 229 -4.27 10.81 1.07
C GLY A 229 -3.77 11.84 0.05
N MET A 230 -4.18 11.75 -1.21
CA MET A 230 -3.81 12.73 -2.24
C MET A 230 -4.31 14.15 -1.93
N ALA A 231 -5.27 14.30 -1.01
CA ALA A 231 -5.70 15.58 -0.46
C ALA A 231 -4.56 16.39 0.20
N ASN A 232 -3.45 15.75 0.58
CA ASN A 232 -2.25 16.44 1.08
C ASN A 232 -1.65 17.40 0.04
N ILE A 233 -1.79 17.09 -1.25
CA ILE A 233 -1.26 17.88 -2.37
C ILE A 233 -2.39 18.40 -3.29
N ALA A 234 -3.57 18.63 -2.71
CA ALA A 234 -4.79 18.97 -3.45
C ALA A 234 -4.63 20.15 -4.42
N GLU A 235 -3.90 21.20 -4.04
CA GLU A 235 -3.62 22.35 -4.91
C GLU A 235 -2.86 21.93 -6.18
N THR A 236 -1.80 21.15 -6.03
CA THR A 236 -1.02 20.62 -7.15
C THR A 236 -1.89 19.76 -8.08
N ILE A 237 -2.74 18.91 -7.51
CA ILE A 237 -3.64 18.06 -8.31
C ILE A 237 -4.62 18.91 -9.11
N ARG A 238 -5.29 19.88 -8.47
CA ARG A 238 -6.25 20.76 -9.13
C ARG A 238 -5.65 21.51 -10.32
N GLU A 239 -4.39 21.93 -10.20
CA GLU A 239 -3.70 22.74 -11.21
C GLU A 239 -3.03 21.93 -12.32
N LYS A 240 -2.43 20.78 -11.98
CA LYS A 240 -1.48 20.09 -12.86
C LYS A 240 -1.93 18.71 -13.32
N VAL A 241 -2.97 18.14 -12.72
CA VAL A 241 -3.50 16.83 -13.12
C VAL A 241 -4.75 17.01 -13.96
N ASN A 242 -4.89 16.20 -15.02
CA ASN A 242 -6.08 16.20 -15.86
C ASN A 242 -7.32 15.90 -15.01
N HIS A 243 -8.38 16.68 -15.20
CA HIS A 243 -9.60 16.63 -14.37
C HIS A 243 -9.36 16.85 -12.86
N GLY A 244 -8.21 17.41 -12.45
CA GLY A 244 -7.79 17.56 -11.06
C GLY A 244 -8.85 18.13 -10.12
N VAL A 245 -9.53 19.21 -10.53
CA VAL A 245 -10.63 19.82 -9.75
C VAL A 245 -11.77 18.85 -9.41
N LYS A 246 -12.04 17.88 -10.30
CA LYS A 246 -13.12 16.90 -10.14
C LYS A 246 -12.68 15.70 -9.31
N ILE A 247 -11.47 15.20 -9.56
CA ILE A 247 -10.99 13.93 -9.03
C ILE A 247 -10.30 14.04 -7.67
N VAL A 248 -9.82 15.24 -7.31
CA VAL A 248 -9.07 15.43 -6.07
C VAL A 248 -9.88 15.00 -4.84
N PRO A 249 -9.35 14.09 -4.01
CA PRO A 249 -10.05 13.64 -2.81
C PRO A 249 -9.91 14.67 -1.70
N SER A 250 -10.75 14.54 -0.67
CA SER A 250 -10.75 15.41 0.52
C SER A 250 -10.04 14.82 1.74
N THR A 251 -9.81 13.51 1.75
CA THR A 251 -9.22 12.80 2.89
C THR A 251 -7.70 12.91 2.90
N LYS A 252 -7.19 13.63 3.91
CA LYS A 252 -5.75 13.79 4.19
C LYS A 252 -5.21 12.63 5.02
N VAL A 253 -3.89 12.48 4.99
CA VAL A 253 -3.14 11.49 5.77
C VAL A 253 -1.89 12.14 6.39
N ASP A 254 -1.27 11.51 7.38
CA ASP A 254 -0.05 12.04 8.00
C ASP A 254 1.15 12.01 7.04
N LEU A 255 1.20 11.02 6.14
CA LEU A 255 2.22 10.90 5.12
C LEU A 255 1.64 10.38 3.79
N LEU A 256 1.91 11.10 2.70
CA LEU A 256 1.58 10.69 1.34
C LEU A 256 2.84 10.24 0.61
N VAL A 257 2.77 9.10 -0.09
CA VAL A 257 3.86 8.53 -0.89
C VAL A 257 3.38 8.27 -2.32
N PRO A 258 3.57 9.22 -3.24
CA PRO A 258 3.31 8.98 -4.65
C PRO A 258 4.34 8.02 -5.26
N ALA A 259 3.88 7.06 -6.05
CA ALA A 259 4.73 6.14 -6.83
C ALA A 259 4.19 6.02 -8.26
N THR A 260 5.02 5.62 -9.24
CA THR A 260 4.57 5.50 -10.65
C THR A 260 3.49 4.43 -10.81
N ILE A 261 3.55 3.39 -9.97
CA ILE A 261 2.55 2.34 -9.78
C ILE A 261 2.51 2.19 -8.26
N SER A 262 1.33 2.24 -7.63
CA SER A 262 1.17 2.27 -6.17
C SER A 262 1.84 1.08 -5.48
N ASN A 263 1.80 -0.08 -6.12
CA ASN A 263 2.53 -1.28 -5.70
C ASN A 263 4.02 -1.01 -5.45
N TRP A 264 4.67 -0.19 -6.28
CA TRP A 264 6.10 0.12 -6.17
C TRP A 264 6.44 0.96 -4.94
N GLY A 265 5.51 1.81 -4.50
CA GLY A 265 5.63 2.52 -3.22
C GLY A 265 5.65 1.54 -2.05
N GLY A 266 4.75 0.55 -2.06
CA GLY A 266 4.74 -0.57 -1.10
C GLY A 266 6.07 -1.34 -1.09
N TYR A 267 6.58 -1.70 -2.27
CA TYR A 267 7.86 -2.42 -2.41
C TYR A 267 9.06 -1.62 -1.87
N ALA A 268 9.14 -0.33 -2.18
CA ALA A 268 10.20 0.54 -1.71
C ALA A 268 10.21 0.62 -0.16
N ILE A 269 9.05 0.82 0.45
CA ILE A 269 8.91 0.85 1.91
C ILE A 269 9.27 -0.51 2.51
N SER A 270 8.80 -1.62 1.94
CA SER A 270 9.17 -2.98 2.35
C SER A 270 10.68 -3.22 2.33
N CYS A 271 11.36 -2.80 1.26
CA CYS A 271 12.82 -2.90 1.13
C CYS A 271 13.55 -2.05 2.17
N LEU A 272 13.14 -0.79 2.36
CA LEU A 272 13.79 0.10 3.32
C LEU A 272 13.54 -0.32 4.77
N LEU A 273 12.35 -0.85 5.07
CA LEU A 273 11.99 -1.35 6.39
C LEU A 273 12.95 -2.46 6.81
N ALA A 274 13.13 -3.45 5.93
CA ALA A 274 14.04 -4.57 6.15
C ALA A 274 15.49 -4.11 6.39
N ALA A 275 15.97 -3.14 5.61
CA ALA A 275 17.29 -2.53 5.82
C ALA A 275 17.38 -1.86 7.20
N SER A 276 16.32 -1.13 7.59
CA SER A 276 16.29 -0.32 8.81
C SER A 276 16.16 -1.11 10.10
N THR A 277 15.63 -2.34 10.04
CA THR A 277 15.52 -3.26 11.18
C THR A 277 16.64 -4.30 11.19
N GLY A 278 17.26 -4.55 10.03
CA GLY A 278 18.22 -5.62 9.82
C GLY A 278 17.56 -6.98 9.51
N GLU A 279 16.22 -7.05 9.48
CA GLU A 279 15.45 -8.24 9.13
C GLU A 279 15.25 -8.32 7.62
N LEU A 280 16.26 -8.82 6.91
CA LEU A 280 16.30 -8.83 5.44
C LEU A 280 15.21 -9.69 4.79
N ASP A 281 14.65 -10.66 5.51
CA ASP A 281 13.53 -11.48 5.06
C ASP A 281 12.23 -10.68 4.91
N ALA A 282 12.15 -9.50 5.52
CA ALA A 282 11.04 -8.57 5.35
C ALA A 282 11.05 -7.88 3.98
N MET A 283 12.14 -7.90 3.21
CA MET A 283 12.13 -7.36 1.85
C MET A 283 11.14 -8.11 0.96
N VAL A 284 10.49 -7.40 0.05
CA VAL A 284 9.83 -8.03 -1.10
C VAL A 284 10.90 -8.75 -1.95
N ALA A 285 10.53 -9.87 -2.57
CA ALA A 285 11.42 -10.72 -3.36
C ALA A 285 10.76 -11.13 -4.68
N GLU A 286 11.56 -11.34 -5.72
CA GLU A 286 11.06 -11.58 -7.08
C GLU A 286 10.21 -12.86 -7.19
N ASP A 287 10.59 -13.93 -6.49
CA ASP A 287 9.87 -15.21 -6.49
C ASP A 287 8.51 -15.12 -5.77
N ILE A 288 8.46 -14.36 -4.67
CA ILE A 288 7.23 -14.06 -3.94
C ILE A 288 6.32 -13.21 -4.83
N GLU A 289 6.85 -12.16 -5.45
CA GLU A 289 6.07 -11.26 -6.28
C GLU A 289 5.52 -11.95 -7.53
N ASP A 290 6.32 -12.79 -8.20
CA ASP A 290 5.85 -13.55 -9.35
C ASP A 290 4.63 -14.43 -8.99
N ARG A 291 4.63 -15.01 -7.78
CA ARG A 291 3.49 -15.76 -7.26
C ARG A 291 2.31 -14.86 -6.89
N VAL A 292 2.54 -13.68 -6.32
CA VAL A 292 1.49 -12.69 -6.00
C VAL A 292 0.80 -12.21 -7.27
N LEU A 293 1.54 -11.81 -8.31
CA LEU A 293 0.98 -11.35 -9.57
C LEU A 293 0.20 -12.46 -10.31
N LYS A 294 0.64 -13.71 -10.22
CA LYS A 294 -0.13 -14.87 -10.70
C LYS A 294 -1.41 -15.05 -9.90
N ALA A 295 -1.34 -14.95 -8.58
CA ALA A 295 -2.52 -15.04 -7.72
C ALA A 295 -3.51 -13.90 -7.96
N CYS A 296 -3.06 -12.69 -8.30
CA CYS A 296 -3.90 -11.59 -8.76
C CYS A 296 -4.67 -11.99 -10.03
N ALA A 297 -3.96 -12.44 -11.06
CA ALA A 297 -4.59 -12.85 -12.31
C ALA A 297 -5.57 -14.03 -12.14
N ASP A 298 -5.19 -15.04 -11.36
CA ASP A 298 -6.02 -16.21 -11.02
C ASP A 298 -7.22 -15.85 -10.09
N ALA A 299 -7.18 -14.66 -9.50
CA ALA A 299 -8.27 -14.06 -8.73
C ALA A 299 -9.09 -13.05 -9.55
N ASP A 300 -8.81 -12.93 -10.86
CA ASP A 300 -9.44 -12.00 -11.80
C ASP A 300 -9.20 -10.52 -11.48
N PHE A 301 -8.09 -10.20 -10.80
CA PHE A 301 -7.63 -8.82 -10.67
C PHE A 301 -6.91 -8.42 -11.96
N HIS A 302 -7.49 -7.48 -12.72
CA HIS A 302 -7.05 -7.18 -14.09
C HIS A 302 -6.05 -6.03 -14.18
N ASP A 303 -5.32 -5.97 -15.29
CA ASP A 303 -4.51 -4.82 -15.68
C ASP A 303 -5.34 -3.93 -16.61
N THR A 304 -5.71 -2.76 -16.10
CA THR A 304 -6.57 -1.80 -16.80
C THR A 304 -5.89 -1.19 -18.01
N ILE A 305 -4.61 -0.82 -17.89
CA ILE A 305 -3.86 -0.18 -18.97
C ILE A 305 -3.43 -1.21 -20.02
N GLY A 306 -3.06 -2.41 -19.57
CA GLY A 306 -2.73 -3.54 -20.44
C GLY A 306 -3.95 -4.21 -21.09
N ALA A 307 -5.17 -3.86 -20.64
CA ALA A 307 -6.44 -4.43 -21.08
C ALA A 307 -6.45 -5.97 -21.06
N THR A 308 -5.95 -6.56 -19.97
CA THR A 308 -5.75 -8.00 -19.85
C THR A 308 -5.93 -8.50 -18.42
N ASN A 309 -6.38 -9.74 -18.26
CA ASN A 309 -6.27 -10.46 -16.99
C ASN A 309 -5.06 -11.40 -17.07
N MET A 310 -3.87 -10.84 -16.83
CA MET A 310 -2.59 -11.54 -16.83
C MET A 310 -1.75 -11.04 -15.66
N PRO A 311 -0.64 -11.73 -15.30
CA PRO A 311 0.32 -11.22 -14.32
C PRO A 311 1.01 -9.95 -14.85
N SER A 312 0.33 -8.81 -14.66
CA SER A 312 0.69 -7.48 -15.12
C SER A 312 -0.04 -6.45 -14.28
N VAL A 313 0.51 -5.25 -14.19
CA VAL A 313 -0.08 -4.09 -13.49
C VAL A 313 0.25 -2.85 -14.29
N ASP A 314 -0.74 -1.99 -14.54
CA ASP A 314 -0.58 -0.70 -15.21
C ASP A 314 0.19 -0.74 -16.53
N GLY A 315 -0.14 -1.75 -17.35
CA GLY A 315 0.45 -1.96 -18.67
C GLY A 315 1.84 -2.58 -18.63
N CYS A 316 2.39 -2.82 -17.45
CA CYS A 316 3.66 -3.50 -17.25
C CYS A 316 3.42 -4.98 -16.96
N ARG A 317 4.09 -5.88 -17.70
CA ARG A 317 4.04 -7.32 -17.41
C ARG A 317 4.96 -7.68 -16.25
N ALA A 318 4.67 -8.76 -15.54
CA ALA A 318 5.41 -9.25 -14.38
C ALA A 318 6.95 -9.07 -14.46
N PRO A 319 7.66 -9.43 -15.56
CA PRO A 319 9.11 -9.26 -15.65
C PRO A 319 9.63 -7.84 -15.33
N ILE A 320 8.84 -6.81 -15.60
CA ILE A 320 9.19 -5.41 -15.30
C ILE A 320 9.14 -5.15 -13.79
N HIS A 321 8.08 -5.58 -13.11
CA HIS A 321 7.95 -5.47 -11.65
C HIS A 321 9.06 -6.24 -10.94
N LEU A 322 9.37 -7.46 -11.40
CA LEU A 322 10.45 -8.28 -10.85
C LEU A 322 11.82 -7.61 -11.03
N ALA A 323 12.08 -7.01 -12.20
CA ALA A 323 13.31 -6.27 -12.44
C ALA A 323 13.44 -5.06 -11.51
N LEU A 324 12.34 -4.33 -11.27
CA LEU A 324 12.34 -3.21 -10.35
C LEU A 324 12.61 -3.64 -8.90
N ILE A 325 11.95 -4.70 -8.44
CA ILE A 325 12.21 -5.29 -7.11
C ILE A 325 13.67 -5.69 -6.97
N LYS A 326 14.25 -6.31 -8.01
CA LYS A 326 15.67 -6.68 -8.01
C LYS A 326 16.58 -5.46 -7.84
N LEU A 327 16.28 -4.34 -8.51
CA LEU A 327 17.02 -3.08 -8.36
C LEU A 327 16.86 -2.47 -6.96
N MET A 328 15.66 -2.52 -6.39
CA MET A 328 15.38 -2.03 -5.03
C MET A 328 16.14 -2.85 -3.98
N ARG A 329 16.09 -4.19 -4.09
CA ARG A 329 16.85 -5.11 -3.23
C ARG A 329 18.36 -4.89 -3.36
N GLU A 330 18.87 -4.76 -4.58
CA GLU A 330 20.30 -4.49 -4.79
C GLU A 330 20.71 -3.15 -4.19
N SER A 331 19.87 -2.11 -4.29
CA SER A 331 20.12 -0.82 -3.64
C SER A 331 20.27 -0.94 -2.12
N VAL A 332 19.42 -1.76 -1.49
CA VAL A 332 19.55 -2.10 -0.07
C VAL A 332 20.86 -2.83 0.22
N MET A 333 21.19 -3.88 -0.54
CA MET A 333 22.41 -4.66 -0.32
C MET A 333 23.68 -3.83 -0.50
N GLN A 334 23.70 -2.94 -1.50
CA GLN A 334 24.81 -2.01 -1.76
C GLN A 334 24.93 -0.96 -0.66
N GLY A 335 23.82 -0.47 -0.13
CA GLY A 335 23.81 0.45 1.01
C GLY A 335 24.30 -0.20 2.30
N LEU A 336 23.86 -1.44 2.59
CA LEU A 336 24.31 -2.21 3.74
C LEU A 336 25.83 -2.41 3.75
N ARG A 337 26.44 -2.73 2.58
CA ARG A 337 27.89 -2.87 2.44
C ARG A 337 28.68 -1.58 2.66
N ARG A 338 28.09 -0.41 2.39
CA ARG A 338 28.76 0.91 2.48
C ARG A 338 28.57 1.61 3.81
N HIS A 339 27.51 1.28 4.54
CA HIS A 339 27.04 2.07 5.68
C HIS A 339 26.74 1.21 6.91
N SER A 340 27.26 -0.01 6.97
CA SER A 340 27.15 -0.86 8.15
C SER A 340 27.84 -0.23 9.35
N VAL A 341 27.29 -0.47 10.53
CA VAL A 341 27.86 0.03 11.79
C VAL A 341 29.23 -0.63 12.09
N ASP A 342 29.49 -1.79 11.48
CA ASP A 342 30.69 -2.60 11.72
C ASP A 342 31.78 -2.44 10.63
N SER A 343 31.65 -1.47 9.71
CA SER A 343 32.63 -1.22 8.62
C SER A 343 33.71 -0.20 8.98
#